data_AF-A0A3A9EGX2-F1
#
_entry.id   AF-A0A3A9EGX2-F1
#
_cell.length_a   1.000
_cell.length_b   1.000
_cell.length_c   1.000
_cell.angle_alpha   90.00
_cell.angle_beta   90.00
_cell.angle_gamma   90.00
#
_symmetry.space_group_name_H-M   'P 1'
#
loop_
_entity.id
_entity.type
_entity.pdbx_description
1 polymer ?
#
loop_
_entity_poly.entity_id
_entity_poly.type
_entity_poly.pdbx_seq_one_letter_code
_entity_poly.pdbx_strand_id
1 'polypeptide(L)'
;MRVFIFLTLPRNLAYSSHLLGAVCPARILRRAAKWPRGNGQSPLPPAVRPKDEPERGGCGESQRWAQLPSLNARRAWCSAISQCAHSRAHKKIKTLKISISYERSTPMPACITHNLFARDVLARLRESVDECACFWGAQGPDFLFCHRYFQSALKKTGASLKEYGSALHRDPPSATLNAMRDFLSRHSDPSYRSYVLGFLCHYALDSTAHPFVNARARELAERRPGENPSTMHGEIEASLDAIVLRWKTGKLPSEVKLGDMFPKNEGAQRKIACLYQDVLSTVYGAQVSQEELYQATKDAHFVFACCTDRTGLKRGLFRVIEKGRPSYVASHLVPITEDPEEDFANLSHESWTWEGTRRDRDFFQLYEEALDLAELLWKRFDTGDFASLTQERPFG
;
A
#
# COMPACT_ATOMS: atom_id res chain seq x y z
N MET A 1 -7.50 -22.28 18.31
CA MET A 1 -6.23 -22.29 19.09
C MET A 1 -5.94 -20.86 19.53
N ARG A 2 -6.32 -20.48 20.75
CA ARG A 2 -6.14 -19.14 21.32
C ARG A 2 -4.77 -19.08 21.99
N VAL A 3 -3.85 -18.26 21.49
CA VAL A 3 -2.57 -18.02 22.16
C VAL A 3 -2.75 -16.87 23.14
N PHE A 4 -2.77 -17.18 24.43
CA PHE A 4 -2.65 -16.18 25.50
C PHE A 4 -1.15 -15.87 25.68
N ILE A 5 -0.79 -14.59 25.53
CA ILE A 5 0.54 -14.09 25.89
C ILE A 5 0.48 -13.67 27.36
N PHE A 6 1.11 -14.44 28.24
CA PHE A 6 1.37 -14.02 29.62
C PHE A 6 2.60 -13.10 29.62
N LEU A 7 2.40 -11.83 29.97
CA LEU A 7 3.48 -10.91 30.33
C LEU A 7 3.69 -11.00 31.84
N THR A 8 4.82 -11.56 32.26
CA THR A 8 5.31 -11.47 33.63
C THR A 8 5.85 -10.07 33.89
N LEU A 9 5.16 -9.31 34.75
CA LEU A 9 5.65 -8.03 35.28
C LEU A 9 6.68 -8.29 36.39
N PRO A 10 7.83 -7.58 36.41
CA PRO A 10 8.69 -7.58 37.57
C PRO A 10 8.04 -6.79 38.72
N ARG A 11 7.92 -7.46 39.87
CA ARG A 11 7.62 -6.83 41.16
C ARG A 11 8.83 -5.97 41.56
N ASN A 12 8.65 -4.66 41.55
CA ASN A 12 9.16 -3.70 42.54
C ASN A 12 9.11 -2.31 41.91
N LEU A 13 8.23 -1.45 42.41
CA LEU A 13 8.49 -0.02 42.58
C LEU A 13 7.39 0.53 43.50
N ALA A 14 7.87 1.08 44.61
CA ALA A 14 7.08 1.59 45.71
C ALA A 14 6.33 2.87 45.32
N TYR A 15 5.19 3.05 45.98
CA TYR A 15 4.39 4.26 46.03
C TYR A 15 5.23 5.53 46.30
N SER A 16 4.99 6.58 45.51
CA SER A 16 5.08 7.94 46.01
C SER A 16 3.96 8.76 45.37
N SER A 17 2.94 9.03 46.17
CA SER A 17 1.91 10.04 45.95
C SER A 17 2.52 11.42 46.14
N HIS A 18 2.40 12.33 45.17
CA HIS A 18 2.00 13.74 45.35
C HIS A 18 2.11 14.53 44.04
N LEU A 19 1.22 15.52 43.89
CA LEU A 19 1.11 16.57 42.86
C LEU A 19 0.26 16.27 41.61
N LEU A 20 -1.06 16.21 41.87
CA LEU A 20 -2.11 16.62 40.93
C LEU A 20 -2.14 18.15 40.86
N GLY A 21 -1.71 18.71 39.74
CA GLY A 21 -2.02 20.08 39.31
C GLY A 21 -3.02 20.04 38.16
N ALA A 22 -4.29 20.30 38.46
CA ALA A 22 -5.36 20.35 37.48
C ALA A 22 -5.18 21.55 36.54
N VAL A 23 -5.20 21.32 35.22
CA VAL A 23 -5.39 22.38 34.22
C VAL A 23 -6.74 22.16 33.53
N CYS A 24 -7.57 23.19 33.63
CA CYS A 24 -8.97 23.26 33.27
C CYS A 24 -9.21 23.17 31.74
N PRO A 25 -10.17 22.37 31.24
CA PRO A 25 -10.39 22.14 29.80
C PRO A 25 -11.31 23.19 29.15
N ALA A 26 -11.05 24.48 29.33
CA ALA A 26 -11.91 25.56 28.80
C ALA A 26 -11.29 26.37 27.64
N ARG A 27 -10.06 26.07 27.21
CA ARG A 27 -9.36 26.83 26.14
C ARG A 27 -9.25 26.14 24.77
N ILE A 28 -9.67 24.88 24.65
CA ILE A 28 -9.55 24.10 23.39
C ILE A 28 -10.74 24.32 22.43
N LEU A 29 -11.84 24.94 22.88
CA LEU A 29 -13.07 25.07 22.06
C LEU A 29 -13.18 26.34 21.19
N ARG A 30 -12.12 27.16 21.04
CA ARG A 30 -12.21 28.42 20.25
C ARG A 30 -11.51 28.44 18.89
N ARG A 31 -10.96 27.32 18.41
CA ARG A 31 -10.37 27.25 17.05
C ARG A 31 -11.04 26.25 16.09
N ALA A 32 -12.07 25.54 16.50
CA ALA A 32 -12.77 24.54 15.66
C ALA A 32 -13.82 25.11 14.68
N ALA A 33 -13.86 26.43 14.45
CA ALA A 33 -14.87 27.07 13.62
C ALA A 33 -14.23 27.92 12.53
N LYS A 34 -13.74 27.27 11.47
CA LYS A 34 -13.60 27.80 10.10
C LYS A 34 -13.04 26.70 9.19
N TRP A 35 -13.91 25.76 8.81
CA TRP A 35 -13.68 24.92 7.63
C TRP A 35 -14.82 25.20 6.64
N PRO A 36 -14.56 25.44 5.34
CA PRO A 36 -15.61 25.61 4.35
C PRO A 36 -16.27 24.26 4.10
N ARG A 37 -17.58 24.16 4.38
CA ARG A 37 -18.40 22.99 4.02
C ARG A 37 -18.84 23.15 2.57
N GLY A 38 -18.48 22.19 1.71
CA GLY A 38 -19.06 22.07 0.38
C GLY A 38 -20.51 21.60 0.48
N ASN A 39 -21.46 22.42 0.00
CA ASN A 39 -22.86 22.06 -0.14
C ASN A 39 -23.07 21.34 -1.48
N GLY A 40 -23.52 20.09 -1.44
CA GLY A 40 -23.90 19.33 -2.62
C GLY A 40 -24.69 18.08 -2.24
N GLN A 41 -25.97 18.25 -1.89
CA GLN A 41 -26.93 17.13 -1.86
C GLN A 41 -27.98 17.38 -2.94
N SER A 42 -28.10 16.43 -3.87
CA SER A 42 -29.29 16.25 -4.69
C SER A 42 -29.74 14.79 -4.53
N PRO A 43 -31.05 14.52 -4.38
CA PRO A 43 -31.56 13.22 -3.95
C PRO A 43 -31.66 12.22 -5.12
N LEU A 44 -31.31 10.96 -4.85
CA LEU A 44 -31.53 9.83 -5.76
C LEU A 44 -33.00 9.35 -5.72
N PRO A 45 -33.60 8.93 -6.85
CA PRO A 45 -34.92 8.28 -6.88
C PRO A 45 -34.84 6.76 -6.56
N PRO A 46 -35.97 6.13 -6.18
CA PRO A 46 -35.98 4.80 -5.57
C PRO A 46 -35.90 3.64 -6.57
N ALA A 47 -35.40 2.50 -6.07
CA ALA A 47 -35.14 1.26 -6.78
C ALA A 47 -36.42 0.52 -7.23
N VAL A 48 -36.41 0.05 -8.48
CA VAL A 48 -37.42 -0.85 -9.07
C VAL A 48 -36.87 -2.28 -9.06
N ARG A 49 -37.67 -3.22 -8.52
CA ARG A 49 -37.45 -4.68 -8.57
C ARG A 49 -38.03 -5.28 -9.87
N PRO A 50 -37.39 -6.32 -10.41
CA PRO A 50 -38.09 -7.49 -10.96
C PRO A 50 -37.60 -8.77 -10.23
N LYS A 51 -38.40 -9.65 -9.63
CA LYS A 51 -39.51 -10.52 -10.11
C LYS A 51 -39.16 -11.47 -11.27
N ASP A 52 -39.02 -12.72 -10.85
CA ASP A 52 -39.49 -13.98 -11.44
C ASP A 52 -38.74 -14.60 -12.64
N GLU A 53 -38.07 -15.73 -12.36
CA GLU A 53 -37.79 -16.83 -13.29
C GLU A 53 -39.09 -17.47 -13.81
N PRO A 54 -39.03 -18.22 -14.92
CA PRO A 54 -39.26 -19.66 -14.79
C PRO A 54 -38.40 -20.58 -15.68
N GLU A 55 -38.00 -21.70 -15.06
CA GLU A 55 -38.02 -23.12 -15.48
C GLU A 55 -37.69 -23.61 -16.92
N ARG A 56 -36.72 -24.54 -16.92
CA ARG A 56 -36.67 -25.93 -17.48
C ARG A 56 -36.97 -26.25 -18.96
N GLY A 57 -36.02 -27.00 -19.52
CA GLY A 57 -36.14 -28.05 -20.54
C GLY A 57 -34.75 -28.31 -21.14
N GLY A 58 -34.17 -29.49 -21.31
CA GLY A 58 -34.64 -30.87 -21.28
C GLY A 58 -33.92 -31.64 -22.41
N CYS A 59 -33.17 -32.69 -22.05
CA CYS A 59 -32.69 -33.84 -22.86
C CYS A 59 -31.78 -33.69 -24.10
N GLY A 60 -30.75 -34.56 -24.15
CA GLY A 60 -30.01 -34.93 -25.37
C GLY A 60 -28.74 -35.75 -25.07
N GLU A 61 -28.83 -37.07 -25.24
CA GLU A 61 -27.83 -38.11 -24.93
C GLU A 61 -26.71 -38.32 -26.00
N SER A 62 -25.78 -39.24 -25.65
CA SER A 62 -24.83 -40.05 -26.45
C SER A 62 -23.41 -39.47 -26.65
N GLN A 63 -22.36 -40.01 -26.00
CA GLN A 63 -21.58 -41.24 -26.29
C GLN A 63 -20.87 -41.19 -27.67
N ARG A 64 -19.63 -41.63 -27.93
CA ARG A 64 -18.41 -42.08 -27.20
C ARG A 64 -17.40 -42.46 -28.33
N TRP A 65 -16.10 -42.51 -28.01
CA TRP A 65 -14.95 -43.08 -28.79
C TRP A 65 -14.35 -42.19 -29.91
N ALA A 66 -13.14 -41.63 -29.75
CA ALA A 66 -11.78 -42.21 -29.66
C ALA A 66 -11.12 -42.42 -31.03
N GLN A 67 -9.97 -41.76 -31.26
CA GLN A 67 -8.72 -42.39 -31.71
C GLN A 67 -7.56 -41.38 -31.79
N LEU A 68 -6.51 -41.70 -31.03
CA LEU A 68 -5.12 -41.24 -31.18
C LEU A 68 -4.40 -42.19 -32.14
N PRO A 69 -3.35 -41.71 -32.84
CA PRO A 69 -2.12 -42.47 -33.04
C PRO A 69 -0.94 -41.63 -32.48
N SER A 70 -0.10 -42.09 -31.56
CA SER A 70 0.74 -43.29 -31.47
C SER A 70 2.22 -42.87 -31.48
N LEU A 71 2.99 -43.62 -30.70
CA LEU A 71 4.39 -43.41 -30.36
C LEU A 71 5.30 -43.60 -31.57
N ASN A 72 6.01 -42.54 -31.98
CA ASN A 72 7.27 -42.66 -32.74
C ASN A 72 8.13 -41.37 -32.67
N ALA A 73 8.36 -40.86 -31.46
CA ALA A 73 9.35 -39.79 -31.21
C ALA A 73 10.32 -40.16 -30.06
N ARG A 74 10.67 -41.45 -29.97
CA ARG A 74 11.74 -41.97 -29.11
C ARG A 74 12.67 -42.86 -29.93
N ARG A 75 13.45 -42.22 -30.82
CA ARG A 75 14.67 -42.75 -31.47
C ARG A 75 15.47 -41.58 -32.08
N ALA A 76 15.94 -40.70 -31.20
CA ALA A 76 17.05 -39.79 -31.46
C ALA A 76 17.81 -39.63 -30.14
N TRP A 77 18.43 -40.72 -29.72
CA TRP A 77 19.39 -40.80 -28.62
C TRP A 77 20.79 -40.88 -29.23
N CYS A 78 21.74 -40.21 -28.58
CA CYS A 78 23.18 -40.46 -28.64
C CYS A 78 23.97 -40.03 -29.90
N SER A 79 24.31 -38.73 -30.00
CA SER A 79 25.54 -38.26 -30.65
C SER A 79 25.83 -36.76 -30.39
N ALA A 80 25.88 -36.29 -29.12
CA ALA A 80 26.44 -34.95 -28.83
C ALA A 80 26.92 -34.75 -27.38
N ILE A 81 27.30 -35.82 -26.67
CA ILE A 81 28.01 -35.73 -25.39
C ILE A 81 29.29 -36.53 -25.53
N SER A 82 30.26 -35.97 -26.25
CA SER A 82 31.70 -36.19 -26.08
C SER A 82 32.41 -35.42 -27.19
N GLN A 83 32.85 -34.19 -26.87
CA GLN A 83 33.87 -33.34 -27.53
C GLN A 83 33.49 -31.87 -27.45
N CYS A 84 33.60 -31.27 -26.25
CA CYS A 84 34.09 -29.90 -26.11
C CYS A 84 34.50 -29.63 -24.65
N ALA A 85 35.26 -30.56 -24.07
CA ALA A 85 36.17 -30.21 -22.99
C ALA A 85 37.44 -29.70 -23.67
N HIS A 86 37.63 -28.38 -23.70
CA HIS A 86 38.90 -27.62 -23.75
C HIS A 86 38.65 -26.20 -24.29
N SER A 87 38.15 -25.32 -23.42
CA SER A 87 38.37 -23.87 -23.53
C SER A 87 37.89 -23.21 -22.23
N ARG A 88 38.76 -23.24 -21.20
CA ARG A 88 38.64 -22.38 -20.03
C ARG A 88 38.93 -20.95 -20.47
N ALA A 89 37.90 -20.16 -20.74
CA ALA A 89 37.99 -18.72 -20.83
C ALA A 89 37.17 -18.11 -19.70
N HIS A 90 37.88 -17.52 -18.74
CA HIS A 90 37.33 -16.81 -17.59
C HIS A 90 36.42 -15.64 -18.03
N LYS A 91 35.11 -15.87 -18.11
CA LYS A 91 34.13 -14.77 -18.06
C LYS A 91 34.00 -14.33 -16.61
N LYS A 92 34.77 -13.29 -16.25
CA LYS A 92 34.55 -12.49 -15.04
C LYS A 92 33.13 -11.92 -15.11
N ILE A 93 32.19 -12.54 -14.42
CA ILE A 93 30.94 -11.90 -14.02
C ILE A 93 31.37 -10.75 -13.10
N LYS A 94 31.33 -9.52 -13.63
CA LYS A 94 31.42 -8.33 -12.79
C LYS A 94 30.16 -8.33 -11.94
N THR A 95 30.27 -8.84 -10.71
CA THR A 95 29.34 -8.53 -9.64
C THR A 95 29.43 -7.03 -9.44
N LEU A 96 28.47 -6.30 -10.02
CA LEU A 96 28.26 -4.90 -9.71
C LEU A 96 27.85 -4.88 -8.23
N LYS A 97 28.81 -4.59 -7.34
CA LYS A 97 28.49 -4.18 -5.98
C LYS A 97 27.80 -2.83 -6.10
N ILE A 98 26.49 -2.87 -6.27
CA ILE A 98 25.63 -1.72 -6.00
C ILE A 98 25.80 -1.49 -4.49
N SER A 99 26.58 -0.47 -4.14
CA SER A 99 26.59 0.13 -2.83
C SER A 99 25.21 0.76 -2.62
N ILE A 100 24.28 -0.04 -2.09
CA ILE A 100 22.96 0.39 -1.65
C ILE A 100 23.19 1.24 -0.40
N SER A 101 23.22 2.56 -0.56
CA SER A 101 22.99 3.50 0.53
C SER A 101 21.59 3.25 1.07
N TYR A 102 21.55 2.85 2.33
CA TYR A 102 20.37 2.48 3.09
C TYR A 102 19.55 3.74 3.41
N GLU A 103 18.58 4.07 2.57
CA GLU A 103 17.30 4.63 3.00
C GLU A 103 16.31 3.47 2.85
N ARG A 104 16.01 2.77 3.95
CA ARG A 104 14.88 1.82 3.93
C ARG A 104 13.63 2.66 3.73
N SER A 105 13.11 2.69 2.51
CA SER A 105 11.72 3.02 2.24
C SER A 105 10.87 2.15 3.17
N THR A 106 10.32 2.75 4.22
CA THR A 106 9.28 2.14 5.04
C THR A 106 7.96 2.62 4.46
N PRO A 107 7.20 1.80 3.72
CA PRO A 107 5.85 2.19 3.39
C PRO A 107 4.92 1.88 4.55
N MET A 108 4.30 2.98 4.98
CA MET A 108 2.87 3.22 4.96
C MET A 108 2.01 2.61 6.05
N PRO A 109 1.58 3.48 6.97
CA PRO A 109 0.29 3.42 7.61
C PRO A 109 -0.78 4.30 6.93
N ALA A 110 -0.57 4.91 5.74
CA ALA A 110 -1.59 5.77 5.12
C ALA A 110 -2.72 5.02 4.36
N CYS A 111 -3.12 3.87 4.90
CA CYS A 111 -4.11 2.99 4.28
C CYS A 111 -5.50 3.64 4.18
N ILE A 112 -5.84 4.57 5.08
CA ILE A 112 -7.13 5.28 5.07
C ILE A 112 -7.15 6.30 3.93
N THR A 113 -6.10 7.10 3.79
CA THR A 113 -6.01 8.15 2.77
C THR A 113 -6.13 7.55 1.38
N HIS A 114 -5.41 6.46 1.10
CA HIS A 114 -5.54 5.75 -0.17
C HIS A 114 -6.94 5.22 -0.44
N ASN A 115 -7.61 4.63 0.57
CA ASN A 115 -8.96 4.11 0.40
C ASN A 115 -9.95 5.23 0.08
N LEU A 116 -9.86 6.36 0.79
CA LEU A 116 -10.71 7.52 0.55
C LEU A 116 -10.40 8.17 -0.81
N PHE A 117 -9.12 8.28 -1.17
CA PHE A 117 -8.68 8.78 -2.47
C PHE A 117 -9.22 7.94 -3.63
N ALA A 118 -9.10 6.61 -3.56
CA ALA A 118 -9.66 5.74 -4.58
C ALA A 118 -11.19 5.91 -4.71
N ARG A 119 -11.93 6.06 -3.60
CA ARG A 119 -13.37 6.34 -3.64
C ARG A 119 -13.71 7.64 -4.35
N ASP A 120 -12.94 8.70 -4.11
CA ASP A 120 -13.14 9.99 -4.77
C ASP A 120 -12.85 9.91 -6.28
N VAL A 121 -11.81 9.17 -6.68
CA VAL A 121 -11.51 8.88 -8.10
C VAL A 121 -12.66 8.12 -8.76
N LEU A 122 -13.17 7.05 -8.13
CA LEU A 122 -14.31 6.28 -8.63
C LEU A 122 -15.55 7.16 -8.79
N ALA A 123 -15.83 8.03 -7.80
CA ALA A 123 -16.96 8.95 -7.85
C ALA A 123 -16.83 9.99 -8.96
N ARG A 124 -15.63 10.54 -9.19
CA ARG A 124 -15.33 11.50 -10.25
C ARG A 124 -15.53 10.89 -11.64
N LEU A 125 -15.09 9.65 -11.82
CA LEU A 125 -15.11 8.95 -13.11
C LEU A 125 -16.43 8.22 -13.39
N ARG A 126 -17.28 8.04 -12.36
CA ARG A 126 -18.59 7.38 -12.44
C ARG A 126 -18.52 5.95 -12.98
N GLU A 127 -17.44 5.25 -12.67
CA GLU A 127 -17.21 3.88 -13.10
C GLU A 127 -17.60 2.87 -12.02
N SER A 128 -18.02 1.69 -12.47
CA SER A 128 -18.25 0.54 -11.60
C SER A 128 -17.09 -0.43 -11.72
N VAL A 129 -16.51 -0.81 -10.58
CA VAL A 129 -15.38 -1.75 -10.49
C VAL A 129 -15.70 -2.85 -9.49
N ASP A 130 -14.91 -3.94 -9.51
CA ASP A 130 -14.83 -4.82 -8.35
C ASP A 130 -14.19 -4.02 -7.20
N GLU A 131 -15.00 -3.52 -6.28
CA GLU A 131 -14.55 -2.69 -5.17
C GLU A 131 -13.47 -3.37 -4.32
N CYS A 132 -13.59 -4.68 -4.12
CA CYS A 132 -12.61 -5.40 -3.32
C CYS A 132 -11.24 -5.38 -4.01
N ALA A 133 -11.20 -5.72 -5.30
CA ALA A 133 -9.96 -5.69 -6.05
C ALA A 133 -9.41 -4.26 -6.19
N CYS A 134 -10.27 -3.26 -6.43
CA CYS A 134 -9.89 -1.86 -6.52
C CYS A 134 -9.31 -1.31 -5.22
N PHE A 135 -9.90 -1.61 -4.06
CA PHE A 135 -9.34 -1.14 -2.78
C PHE A 135 -8.05 -1.84 -2.40
N TRP A 136 -7.87 -3.11 -2.78
CA TRP A 136 -6.55 -3.73 -2.73
C TRP A 136 -5.54 -3.03 -3.66
N GLY A 137 -5.98 -2.66 -4.86
CA GLY A 137 -5.18 -1.88 -5.80
C GLY A 137 -4.78 -0.52 -5.25
N ALA A 138 -5.69 0.14 -4.53
CA ALA A 138 -5.44 1.44 -3.90
C ALA A 138 -4.37 1.40 -2.81
N GLN A 139 -4.04 0.21 -2.27
CA GLN A 139 -2.90 0.01 -1.37
C GLN A 139 -1.60 -0.28 -2.14
N GLY A 140 -1.65 -0.36 -3.47
CA GLY A 140 -0.47 -0.57 -4.30
C GLY A 140 0.29 -1.87 -3.99
N PRO A 141 1.63 -1.85 -4.09
CA PRO A 141 2.48 -2.97 -3.72
C PRO A 141 2.80 -3.06 -2.23
N ASP A 142 2.17 -2.26 -1.36
CA ASP A 142 2.55 -2.13 0.05
C ASP A 142 2.41 -3.42 0.85
N PHE A 143 1.52 -4.31 0.43
CA PHE A 143 1.37 -5.63 1.05
C PHE A 143 2.68 -6.46 1.01
N LEU A 144 3.58 -6.20 0.05
CA LEU A 144 4.88 -6.87 -0.05
C LEU A 144 5.77 -6.53 1.16
N PHE A 145 5.63 -5.35 1.75
CA PHE A 145 6.39 -4.95 2.93
C PHE A 145 5.91 -5.61 4.21
N CYS A 146 4.70 -6.17 4.20
CA CYS A 146 4.18 -6.96 5.29
C CYS A 146 4.67 -8.41 5.24
N HIS A 147 5.22 -8.89 4.12
CA HIS A 147 5.64 -10.28 3.98
C HIS A 147 6.69 -10.67 5.04
N ARG A 148 6.32 -11.64 5.88
CA ARG A 148 7.13 -12.16 6.99
C ARG A 148 7.50 -11.09 8.03
N TYR A 149 6.72 -10.02 8.17
CA TYR A 149 7.00 -8.90 9.09
C TYR A 149 7.32 -9.37 10.51
N PHE A 150 6.45 -10.19 11.11
CA PHE A 150 6.67 -10.76 12.45
C PHE A 150 7.58 -12.00 12.45
N GLN A 151 7.70 -12.72 11.33
CA GLN A 151 8.57 -13.89 11.25
C GLN A 151 10.05 -13.52 11.24
N SER A 152 10.38 -12.35 10.69
CA SER A 152 11.72 -11.76 10.79
C SER A 152 12.11 -11.46 12.24
N ALA A 153 11.14 -11.08 13.09
CA ALA A 153 11.35 -10.94 14.54
C ALA A 153 11.50 -12.29 15.26
N LEU A 154 10.92 -13.36 14.70
CA LEU A 154 11.02 -14.75 15.19
C LEU A 154 12.22 -15.52 14.63
N LYS A 155 13.19 -14.85 13.97
CA LYS A 155 14.40 -15.45 13.38
C LYS A 155 14.12 -16.63 12.41
N LYS A 156 12.96 -16.65 11.76
CA LYS A 156 12.70 -17.63 10.69
C LYS A 156 13.42 -17.20 9.42
N THR A 157 14.08 -18.16 8.76
CA THR A 157 14.87 -17.93 7.55
C THR A 157 13.98 -17.90 6.30
N GLY A 158 14.30 -17.01 5.36
CA GLY A 158 13.68 -16.93 4.04
C GLY A 158 13.70 -15.51 3.47
N ALA A 159 13.88 -15.38 2.15
CA ALA A 159 13.87 -14.07 1.48
C ALA A 159 12.52 -13.35 1.71
N SER A 160 12.56 -12.06 2.01
CA SER A 160 11.35 -11.23 2.17
C SER A 160 11.02 -10.57 0.84
N LEU A 161 9.73 -10.31 0.60
CA LEU A 161 9.30 -9.61 -0.62
C LEU A 161 9.43 -8.09 -0.49
N LYS A 162 9.92 -7.58 0.65
CA LYS A 162 10.22 -6.17 0.91
C LYS A 162 11.11 -5.55 -0.16
N GLU A 163 12.07 -6.31 -0.70
CA GLU A 163 12.96 -5.79 -1.76
C GLU A 163 12.20 -5.43 -3.04
N TYR A 164 11.19 -6.22 -3.42
CA TYR A 164 10.34 -5.94 -4.57
C TYR A 164 9.37 -4.80 -4.29
N GLY A 165 8.87 -4.70 -3.06
CA GLY A 165 8.15 -3.51 -2.61
C GLY A 165 8.98 -2.24 -2.84
N SER A 166 10.22 -2.21 -2.33
CA SER A 166 11.13 -1.07 -2.50
C SER A 166 11.50 -0.81 -3.95
N ALA A 167 11.72 -1.86 -4.75
CA ALA A 167 12.05 -1.72 -6.16
C ALA A 167 10.89 -1.11 -6.95
N LEU A 168 9.65 -1.55 -6.72
CA LEU A 168 8.47 -1.02 -7.39
C LEU A 168 8.28 0.47 -7.13
N HIS A 169 8.50 0.92 -5.89
CA HIS A 169 8.36 2.33 -5.50
C HIS A 169 9.46 3.23 -6.08
N ARG A 170 10.69 2.72 -6.19
CA ARG A 170 11.87 3.49 -6.60
C ARG A 170 12.06 3.54 -8.11
N ASP A 171 11.79 2.43 -8.79
CA ASP A 171 12.13 2.30 -10.20
C ASP A 171 11.09 3.04 -11.08
N PRO A 172 11.47 3.42 -12.31
CA PRO A 172 10.57 4.09 -13.25
C PRO A 172 9.23 3.33 -13.41
N PRO A 173 8.06 3.96 -13.14
CA PRO A 173 6.77 3.28 -13.06
C PRO A 173 6.30 2.72 -14.40
N SER A 174 6.79 3.22 -15.54
CA SER A 174 6.31 2.79 -16.85
C SER A 174 6.49 1.30 -17.10
N ALA A 175 7.58 0.70 -16.60
CA ALA A 175 7.83 -0.74 -16.75
C ALA A 175 6.75 -1.57 -16.04
N THR A 176 6.41 -1.20 -14.80
CA THR A 176 5.36 -1.85 -14.00
C THR A 176 3.98 -1.65 -14.63
N LEU A 177 3.65 -0.42 -15.04
CA LEU A 177 2.35 -0.11 -15.64
C LEU A 177 2.16 -0.80 -17.00
N ASN A 178 3.22 -0.88 -17.82
CA ASN A 178 3.23 -1.65 -19.06
C ASN A 178 3.02 -3.14 -18.80
N ALA A 179 3.75 -3.72 -17.83
CA ALA A 179 3.58 -5.13 -17.47
C ALA A 179 2.14 -5.43 -17.00
N MET A 180 1.54 -4.54 -16.20
CA MET A 180 0.14 -4.65 -15.80
C MET A 180 -0.83 -4.57 -16.99
N ARG A 181 -0.62 -3.62 -17.91
CA ARG A 181 -1.44 -3.50 -19.13
C ARG A 181 -1.32 -4.74 -20.03
N ASP A 182 -0.11 -5.25 -20.22
CA ASP A 182 0.14 -6.46 -21.00
C ASP A 182 -0.47 -7.71 -20.34
N PHE A 183 -0.45 -7.77 -19.00
CA PHE A 183 -1.15 -8.82 -18.26
C PHE A 183 -2.65 -8.79 -18.51
N LEU A 184 -3.28 -7.60 -18.48
CA LEU A 184 -4.73 -7.45 -18.73
C LEU A 184 -5.11 -7.84 -20.17
N SER A 185 -4.22 -7.68 -21.14
CA SER A 185 -4.47 -8.13 -22.52
C SER A 185 -4.63 -9.66 -22.63
N ARG A 186 -4.05 -10.40 -21.67
CA ARG A 186 -4.07 -11.87 -21.60
C ARG A 186 -5.10 -12.42 -20.63
N HIS A 187 -5.67 -11.58 -19.77
CA HIS A 187 -6.57 -12.00 -18.68
C HIS A 187 -7.82 -11.13 -18.65
N SER A 188 -8.97 -11.71 -19.01
CA SER A 188 -10.25 -10.99 -19.16
C SER A 188 -11.06 -10.82 -17.86
N ASP A 189 -10.63 -11.39 -16.74
CA ASP A 189 -11.35 -11.27 -15.48
C ASP A 189 -11.34 -9.79 -15.00
N PRO A 190 -12.51 -9.16 -14.81
CA PRO A 190 -12.60 -7.72 -14.54
C PRO A 190 -11.98 -7.30 -13.21
N SER A 191 -11.78 -8.22 -12.27
CA SER A 191 -11.13 -7.92 -11.00
C SER A 191 -9.64 -7.58 -11.16
N TYR A 192 -8.95 -8.13 -12.17
CA TYR A 192 -7.57 -7.70 -12.46
C TYR A 192 -7.53 -6.24 -12.89
N ARG A 193 -8.42 -5.85 -13.81
CA ARG A 193 -8.51 -4.45 -14.24
C ARG A 193 -8.87 -3.55 -13.07
N SER A 194 -9.83 -3.95 -12.24
CA SER A 194 -10.20 -3.21 -11.03
C SER A 194 -9.02 -3.00 -10.08
N TYR A 195 -8.18 -4.03 -9.86
CA TYR A 195 -6.94 -3.87 -9.09
C TYR A 195 -5.98 -2.87 -9.73
N VAL A 196 -5.70 -3.00 -11.03
CA VAL A 196 -4.77 -2.10 -11.73
C VAL A 196 -5.28 -0.66 -11.70
N LEU A 197 -6.58 -0.44 -11.85
CA LEU A 197 -7.21 0.88 -11.73
C LEU A 197 -7.06 1.46 -10.31
N GLY A 198 -7.14 0.63 -9.28
CA GLY A 198 -6.79 1.01 -7.91
C GLY A 198 -5.30 1.34 -7.75
N PHE A 199 -4.41 0.56 -8.39
CA PHE A 199 -2.96 0.79 -8.37
C PHE A 199 -2.59 2.14 -8.98
N LEU A 200 -3.28 2.57 -10.04
CA LEU A 200 -3.11 3.92 -10.60
C LEU A 200 -3.47 5.01 -9.59
N CYS A 201 -4.46 4.76 -8.71
CA CYS A 201 -4.81 5.70 -7.65
C CYS A 201 -3.69 5.80 -6.59
N HIS A 202 -3.12 4.66 -6.19
CA HIS A 202 -1.96 4.62 -5.29
C HIS A 202 -0.77 5.38 -5.89
N TYR A 203 -0.38 5.02 -7.12
CA TYR A 203 0.70 5.68 -7.84
C TYR A 203 0.49 7.19 -7.94
N ALA A 204 -0.71 7.64 -8.34
CA ALA A 204 -1.00 9.05 -8.52
C ALA A 204 -0.89 9.85 -7.21
N LEU A 205 -1.36 9.27 -6.10
CA LEU A 205 -1.26 9.91 -4.79
C LEU A 205 0.21 9.98 -4.33
N ASP A 206 0.92 8.86 -4.35
CA ASP A 206 2.27 8.78 -3.77
C ASP A 206 3.30 9.55 -4.59
N SER A 207 3.27 9.44 -5.92
CA SER A 207 4.16 10.22 -6.80
C SER A 207 3.91 11.73 -6.72
N THR A 208 2.75 12.16 -6.21
CA THR A 208 2.44 13.57 -5.99
C THR A 208 2.80 14.02 -4.57
N ALA A 209 2.51 13.19 -3.56
CA ALA A 209 2.64 13.53 -2.15
C ALA A 209 4.02 13.25 -1.55
N HIS A 210 4.75 12.23 -2.01
CA HIS A 210 6.03 11.84 -1.41
C HIS A 210 7.12 12.92 -1.43
N PRO A 211 7.24 13.78 -2.47
CA PRO A 211 8.14 14.94 -2.37
C PRO A 211 7.88 15.81 -1.14
N PHE A 212 6.61 16.01 -0.77
CA PHE A 212 6.22 16.75 0.42
C PHE A 212 6.50 15.96 1.70
N VAL A 213 6.05 14.70 1.76
CA VAL A 213 6.22 13.82 2.93
C VAL A 213 7.71 13.65 3.25
N ASN A 214 8.53 13.35 2.24
CA ASN A 214 9.97 13.14 2.42
C ASN A 214 10.70 14.42 2.84
N ALA A 215 10.32 15.59 2.28
CA ALA A 215 10.89 16.87 2.70
C ALA A 215 10.56 17.18 4.17
N ARG A 216 9.29 17.05 4.56
CA ARG A 216 8.83 17.25 5.93
C ARG A 216 9.42 16.22 6.90
N ALA A 217 9.60 14.97 6.48
CA ALA A 217 10.19 13.93 7.30
C ALA A 217 11.65 14.24 7.66
N ARG A 218 12.44 14.75 6.69
CA ARG A 218 13.81 15.19 6.93
C ARG A 218 13.85 16.38 7.90
N GLU A 219 13.01 17.39 7.67
CA GLU A 219 12.93 18.56 8.54
C GLU A 219 12.53 18.20 9.99
N LEU A 220 11.50 17.36 10.17
CA LEU A 220 11.08 16.93 11.50
C LEU A 220 12.15 16.09 12.20
N ALA A 221 12.88 15.24 11.46
CA ALA A 221 13.97 14.45 12.02
C ALA A 221 15.13 15.33 12.52
N GLU A 222 15.43 16.43 11.84
CA GLU A 222 16.42 17.41 12.30
C GLU A 222 15.95 18.15 13.56
N ARG A 223 14.66 18.47 13.66
CA ARG A 223 14.06 19.16 14.82
C ARG A 223 13.88 18.26 16.05
N ARG A 224 13.86 16.93 15.88
CA ARG A 224 13.52 15.95 16.94
C ARG A 224 14.69 14.99 17.22
N PRO A 225 15.62 15.36 18.10
CA PRO A 225 16.76 14.51 18.46
C PRO A 225 16.31 13.14 18.95
N GLY A 226 16.76 12.07 18.28
CA GLY A 226 16.41 10.69 18.59
C GLY A 226 15.45 10.03 17.59
N GLU A 227 14.86 10.81 16.69
CA GLU A 227 14.10 10.30 15.54
C GLU A 227 14.97 10.28 14.27
N ASN A 228 14.46 9.68 13.20
CA ASN A 228 15.11 9.64 11.90
C ASN A 228 14.08 9.86 10.77
N PRO A 229 14.52 10.13 9.53
CA PRO A 229 13.59 10.40 8.44
C PRO A 229 12.54 9.30 8.23
N SER A 230 12.88 8.02 8.41
CA SER A 230 11.92 6.92 8.24
C SER A 230 10.85 6.90 9.34
N THR A 231 11.19 7.19 10.60
CA THR A 231 10.18 7.27 11.66
C THR A 231 9.31 8.51 11.54
N MET A 232 9.88 9.64 11.09
CA MET A 232 9.10 10.85 10.84
C MET A 232 8.21 10.73 9.60
N HIS A 233 8.66 10.03 8.57
CA HIS A 233 7.85 9.67 7.40
C HIS A 233 6.58 8.93 7.83
N GLY A 234 6.73 7.86 8.61
CA GLY A 234 5.59 7.10 9.13
C GLY A 234 4.66 7.95 10.01
N GLU A 235 5.21 8.84 10.85
CA GLU A 235 4.38 9.72 11.69
C GLU A 235 3.61 10.76 10.88
N ILE A 236 4.21 11.31 9.82
CA ILE A 236 3.54 12.23 8.88
C ILE A 236 2.40 11.50 8.18
N GLU A 237 2.66 10.34 7.57
CA GLU A 237 1.65 9.52 6.89
C GLU A 237 0.49 9.15 7.82
N ALA A 238 0.79 8.66 9.03
CA ALA A 238 -0.21 8.32 10.03
C ALA A 238 -1.05 9.54 10.45
N SER A 239 -0.43 10.71 10.59
CA SER A 239 -1.12 11.95 10.94
C SER A 239 -1.98 12.47 9.80
N LEU A 240 -1.50 12.36 8.55
CA LEU A 240 -2.28 12.67 7.35
C LEU A 240 -3.50 11.75 7.21
N ASP A 241 -3.39 10.47 7.55
CA ASP A 241 -4.53 9.55 7.62
C ASP A 241 -5.62 10.04 8.57
N ALA A 242 -5.25 10.50 9.76
CA ALA A 242 -6.19 11.07 10.71
C ALA A 242 -6.82 12.38 10.20
N ILE A 243 -6.02 13.25 9.57
CA ILE A 243 -6.46 14.54 9.02
C ILE A 243 -7.45 14.32 7.85
N VAL A 244 -7.09 13.49 6.87
CA VAL A 244 -7.91 13.20 5.68
C VAL A 244 -9.20 12.50 6.08
N LEU A 245 -9.15 11.55 7.01
CA LEU A 245 -10.36 10.89 7.51
C LEU A 245 -11.35 11.90 8.08
N ARG A 246 -10.88 12.82 8.94
CA ARG A 246 -11.72 13.87 9.50
C ARG A 246 -12.24 14.82 8.43
N TRP A 247 -11.37 15.24 7.50
CA TRP A 247 -11.75 16.15 6.42
C TRP A 247 -12.85 15.56 5.54
N LYS A 248 -12.73 14.31 5.11
CA LYS A 248 -13.68 13.66 4.19
C LYS A 248 -14.95 13.15 4.86
N THR A 249 -14.88 12.71 6.12
CA THR A 249 -15.98 11.95 6.73
C THR A 249 -16.47 12.49 8.07
N GLY A 250 -15.71 13.40 8.71
CA GLY A 250 -15.96 13.86 10.07
C GLY A 250 -15.67 12.82 11.17
N LYS A 251 -15.20 11.62 10.81
CA LYS A 251 -14.90 10.53 11.76
C LYS A 251 -13.50 10.66 12.33
N LEU A 252 -13.31 10.06 13.51
CA LEU A 252 -12.00 9.83 14.11
C LEU A 252 -11.45 8.43 13.76
N PRO A 253 -10.12 8.23 13.80
CA PRO A 253 -9.53 6.90 13.60
C PRO A 253 -10.03 5.81 14.56
N SER A 254 -10.57 6.18 15.73
CA SER A 254 -11.24 5.26 16.66
C SER A 254 -12.50 4.61 16.09
N GLU A 255 -13.10 5.19 15.06
CA GLU A 255 -14.34 4.74 14.42
C GLU A 255 -14.09 3.87 13.19
N VAL A 256 -12.84 3.74 12.74
CA VAL A 256 -12.44 2.98 11.56
C VAL A 256 -11.56 1.80 11.97
N LYS A 257 -11.68 0.68 11.27
CA LYS A 257 -10.78 -0.47 11.43
C LYS A 257 -9.83 -0.50 10.24
N LEU A 258 -8.52 -0.40 10.49
CA LEU A 258 -7.54 -0.39 9.41
C LEU A 258 -7.53 -1.73 8.65
N GLY A 259 -7.83 -2.84 9.31
CA GLY A 259 -7.97 -4.14 8.64
C GLY A 259 -9.08 -4.18 7.58
N ASP A 260 -10.09 -3.29 7.65
CA ASP A 260 -11.15 -3.21 6.64
C ASP A 260 -10.67 -2.51 5.35
N MET A 261 -9.53 -1.79 5.39
CA MET A 261 -8.85 -1.22 4.22
C MET A 261 -8.21 -2.30 3.33
N PHE A 262 -8.09 -3.52 3.86
CA PHE A 262 -7.65 -4.73 3.17
C PHE A 262 -8.77 -5.78 3.19
N PRO A 263 -9.80 -5.66 2.33
CA PRO A 263 -10.98 -6.52 2.37
C PRO A 263 -10.63 -8.00 2.25
N LYS A 264 -11.25 -8.84 3.10
CA LYS A 264 -11.03 -10.29 3.06
C LYS A 264 -11.78 -10.92 1.89
N ASN A 265 -11.05 -11.19 0.82
CA ASN A 265 -11.57 -11.95 -0.31
C ASN A 265 -10.44 -12.82 -0.88
N GLU A 266 -10.51 -14.12 -0.61
CA GLU A 266 -9.48 -15.06 -1.06
C GLU A 266 -9.37 -15.11 -2.58
N GLY A 267 -10.49 -15.00 -3.30
CA GLY A 267 -10.51 -14.96 -4.76
C GLY A 267 -9.73 -13.75 -5.29
N ALA A 268 -10.00 -12.55 -4.76
CA ALA A 268 -9.28 -11.34 -5.14
C ALA A 268 -7.78 -11.44 -4.77
N GLN A 269 -7.45 -11.91 -3.56
CA GLN A 269 -6.07 -12.05 -3.11
C GLN A 269 -5.25 -13.04 -3.95
N ARG A 270 -5.85 -14.15 -4.39
CA ARG A 270 -5.19 -15.11 -5.30
C ARG A 270 -4.98 -14.53 -6.69
N LYS A 271 -5.91 -13.72 -7.19
CA LYS A 271 -5.74 -12.99 -8.45
C LYS A 271 -4.62 -11.95 -8.32
N ILE A 272 -4.55 -11.21 -7.22
CA ILE A 272 -3.42 -10.29 -6.95
C ILE A 272 -2.09 -11.05 -6.97
N ALA A 273 -2.02 -12.23 -6.33
CA ALA A 273 -0.83 -13.07 -6.37
C ALA A 273 -0.46 -13.53 -7.80
N CYS A 274 -1.44 -13.90 -8.63
CA CYS A 274 -1.23 -14.23 -10.04
C CYS A 274 -0.66 -13.04 -10.83
N LEU A 275 -1.28 -11.86 -10.68
CA LEU A 275 -0.83 -10.62 -11.33
C LEU A 275 0.62 -10.27 -10.95
N TYR A 276 0.94 -10.27 -9.65
CA TYR A 276 2.29 -9.92 -9.20
C TYR A 276 3.35 -10.95 -9.59
N GLN A 277 3.01 -12.24 -9.68
CA GLN A 277 3.97 -13.22 -10.20
C GLN A 277 4.42 -12.85 -11.61
N ASP A 278 3.46 -12.49 -12.48
CA ASP A 278 3.75 -12.10 -13.87
C ASP A 278 4.47 -10.75 -13.94
N VAL A 279 4.02 -9.73 -13.18
CA VAL A 279 4.66 -8.41 -13.15
C VAL A 279 6.10 -8.49 -12.63
N LEU A 280 6.34 -9.17 -11.50
CA LEU A 280 7.69 -9.28 -10.93
C LEU A 280 8.62 -10.12 -11.81
N SER A 281 8.10 -11.16 -12.47
CA SER A 281 8.87 -11.92 -13.46
C SER A 281 9.21 -11.05 -14.68
N THR A 282 8.26 -10.26 -15.18
CA THR A 282 8.44 -9.43 -16.38
C THR A 282 9.39 -8.26 -16.14
N VAL A 283 9.23 -7.54 -15.02
CA VAL A 283 9.99 -6.33 -14.73
C VAL A 283 11.36 -6.64 -14.12
N TYR A 284 11.45 -7.64 -13.25
CA TYR A 284 12.67 -7.93 -12.47
C TYR A 284 13.32 -9.29 -12.76
N GLY A 285 12.72 -10.12 -13.63
CA GLY A 285 13.19 -11.49 -13.84
C GLY A 285 13.01 -12.39 -12.60
N ALA A 286 12.19 -11.96 -11.64
CA ALA A 286 12.03 -12.60 -10.35
C ALA A 286 11.18 -13.87 -10.45
N GLN A 287 11.58 -14.93 -9.74
CA GLN A 287 10.83 -16.17 -9.65
C GLN A 287 10.17 -16.27 -8.27
N VAL A 288 9.05 -15.57 -8.10
CA VAL A 288 8.26 -15.55 -6.86
C VAL A 288 7.04 -16.45 -7.02
N SER A 289 6.76 -17.29 -6.03
CA SER A 289 5.59 -18.17 -6.03
C SER A 289 4.29 -17.39 -5.72
N GLN A 290 3.17 -17.84 -6.29
CA GLN A 290 1.86 -17.25 -5.97
C GLN A 290 1.51 -17.48 -4.48
N GLU A 291 2.01 -18.55 -3.88
CA GLU A 291 1.84 -18.86 -2.46
C GLU A 291 2.50 -17.81 -1.56
N GLU A 292 3.71 -17.36 -1.90
CA GLU A 292 4.40 -16.30 -1.14
C GLU A 292 3.70 -14.95 -1.29
N LEU A 293 3.26 -14.61 -2.50
CA LEU A 293 2.49 -13.39 -2.75
C LEU A 293 1.14 -13.40 -2.03
N TYR A 294 0.43 -14.52 -2.08
CA TYR A 294 -0.81 -14.70 -1.33
C TYR A 294 -0.56 -14.61 0.19
N GLN A 295 0.54 -15.19 0.68
CA GLN A 295 0.91 -15.06 2.09
C GLN A 295 1.20 -13.60 2.46
N ALA A 296 1.84 -12.82 1.60
CA ALA A 296 2.04 -11.38 1.82
C ALA A 296 0.71 -10.62 1.99
N THR A 297 -0.33 -10.95 1.21
CA THR A 297 -1.68 -10.35 1.40
C THR A 297 -2.29 -10.69 2.77
N LYS A 298 -2.08 -11.91 3.27
CA LYS A 298 -2.53 -12.32 4.61
C LYS A 298 -1.75 -11.61 5.71
N ASP A 299 -0.44 -11.49 5.52
CA ASP A 299 0.44 -10.80 6.45
C ASP A 299 0.06 -9.32 6.53
N ALA A 300 -0.24 -8.66 5.40
CA ALA A 300 -0.73 -7.28 5.38
C ALA A 300 -2.00 -7.12 6.19
N HIS A 301 -3.02 -7.95 5.95
CA HIS A 301 -4.25 -7.90 6.74
C HIS A 301 -3.98 -8.06 8.24
N PHE A 302 -3.09 -8.97 8.63
CA PHE A 302 -2.72 -9.16 10.04
C PHE A 302 -1.97 -7.97 10.63
N VAL A 303 -0.97 -7.44 9.91
CA VAL A 303 -0.18 -6.27 10.34
C VAL A 303 -1.07 -5.06 10.56
N PHE A 304 -1.94 -4.71 9.61
CA PHE A 304 -2.84 -3.55 9.74
C PHE A 304 -3.92 -3.77 10.81
N ALA A 305 -4.39 -5.00 11.02
CA ALA A 305 -5.24 -5.32 12.18
C ALA A 305 -4.51 -5.09 13.52
N CYS A 306 -3.22 -5.44 13.60
CA CYS A 306 -2.39 -5.17 14.77
C CYS A 306 -2.15 -3.66 14.99
N CYS A 307 -1.92 -2.91 13.90
CA CYS A 307 -1.70 -1.45 13.94
C CYS A 307 -2.97 -0.65 14.24
N THR A 308 -4.17 -1.25 14.18
CA THR A 308 -5.41 -0.57 14.55
C THR A 308 -5.40 -0.19 16.04
N ASP A 309 -5.35 1.12 16.34
CA ASP A 309 -5.37 1.66 17.70
C ASP A 309 -6.58 2.56 17.95
N ARG A 310 -7.69 1.95 18.37
CA ARG A 310 -8.97 2.67 18.53
C ARG A 310 -9.04 3.58 19.75
N THR A 311 -8.10 3.41 20.69
CA THR A 311 -8.13 4.13 21.98
C THR A 311 -6.92 5.05 22.16
N GLY A 312 -5.91 4.95 21.28
CA GLY A 312 -4.63 5.62 21.47
C GLY A 312 -3.72 4.92 22.51
N LEU A 313 -4.20 3.85 23.15
CA LEU A 313 -3.47 3.17 24.21
C LEU A 313 -2.25 2.41 23.67
N LYS A 314 -2.34 1.84 22.46
CA LYS A 314 -1.19 1.16 21.85
C LYS A 314 -0.10 2.16 21.54
N ARG A 315 -0.45 3.29 20.91
CA ARG A 315 0.47 4.38 20.58
C ARG A 315 1.10 4.95 21.85
N GLY A 316 0.31 5.19 22.89
CA GLY A 316 0.82 5.64 24.20
C GLY A 316 1.82 4.65 24.81
N LEU A 317 1.50 3.35 24.81
CA LEU A 317 2.39 2.30 25.31
C LEU A 317 3.70 2.24 24.51
N PHE A 318 3.63 2.23 23.18
CA PHE A 318 4.82 2.17 22.34
C PHE A 318 5.67 3.43 22.44
N ARG A 319 5.09 4.63 22.59
CA ARG A 319 5.85 5.85 22.90
C ARG A 319 6.64 5.76 24.21
N VAL A 320 6.09 5.11 25.23
CA VAL A 320 6.82 4.86 26.49
C VAL A 320 7.90 3.81 26.30
N ILE A 321 7.58 2.70 25.62
CA ILE A 321 8.53 1.63 25.35
C ILE A 321 9.70 2.17 24.53
N GLU A 322 9.43 2.92 23.47
CA GLU A 322 10.38 3.50 22.51
C GLU A 322 11.01 4.82 22.98
N LYS A 323 10.81 5.20 24.25
CA LYS A 323 11.47 6.40 24.80
C LYS A 323 12.99 6.29 24.70
N GLY A 324 13.61 7.32 24.12
CA GLY A 324 15.07 7.40 23.94
C GLY A 324 15.61 6.59 22.75
N ARG A 325 14.75 6.08 21.88
CA ARG A 325 15.10 5.49 20.58
C ARG A 325 14.12 5.99 19.51
N PRO A 326 14.41 5.82 18.22
CA PRO A 326 13.45 6.17 17.17
C PRO A 326 12.13 5.40 17.32
N SER A 327 11.02 6.09 17.08
CA SER A 327 9.65 5.58 17.24
C SER A 327 9.24 4.66 16.09
N TYR A 328 9.86 3.48 15.94
CA TYR A 328 9.57 2.59 14.81
C TYR A 328 8.14 2.06 14.79
N VAL A 329 7.56 1.72 15.95
CA VAL A 329 6.18 1.23 16.02
C VAL A 329 5.20 2.39 16.19
N ALA A 330 5.47 3.31 17.10
CA ALA A 330 4.54 4.39 17.41
C ALA A 330 4.32 5.37 16.24
N SER A 331 5.30 5.54 15.35
CA SER A 331 5.14 6.33 14.11
C SER A 331 4.09 5.73 13.18
N HIS A 332 3.95 4.41 13.14
CA HIS A 332 3.03 3.72 12.24
C HIS A 332 1.62 3.51 12.81
N LEU A 333 1.35 4.02 14.02
CA LEU A 333 0.04 3.94 14.64
C LEU A 333 -0.72 5.24 14.39
N VAL A 334 -1.78 5.16 13.58
CA VAL A 334 -2.67 6.29 13.27
C VAL A 334 -3.16 6.92 14.58
N PRO A 335 -2.87 8.21 14.82
CA PRO A 335 -3.24 8.85 16.06
C PRO A 335 -4.74 9.18 16.08
N ILE A 336 -5.38 9.21 17.26
CA ILE A 336 -6.79 9.64 17.37
C ILE A 336 -6.96 11.08 16.87
N THR A 337 -5.99 11.93 17.21
CA THR A 337 -5.81 13.28 16.68
C THR A 337 -4.33 13.50 16.45
N GLU A 338 -3.96 14.21 15.38
CA GLU A 338 -2.59 14.65 15.13
C GLU A 338 -2.05 15.52 16.29
N ASP A 339 -0.73 15.67 16.32
CA ASP A 339 -0.07 16.62 17.21
C ASP A 339 -0.50 18.05 16.85
N PRO A 340 -1.12 18.82 17.77
CA PRO A 340 -1.56 20.18 17.48
C PRO A 340 -0.42 21.18 17.31
N GLU A 341 0.81 20.83 17.70
CA GLU A 341 1.98 21.71 17.58
C GLU A 341 2.66 21.61 16.21
N GLU A 342 2.37 20.55 15.44
CA GLU A 342 2.95 20.35 14.11
C GLU A 342 1.93 20.53 12.99
N ASP A 343 2.32 21.24 11.95
CA ASP A 343 1.54 21.41 10.73
C ASP A 343 1.82 20.30 9.72
N PHE A 344 1.35 19.07 10.01
CA PHE A 344 1.58 17.90 9.16
C PHE A 344 1.04 18.05 7.73
N ALA A 345 -0.01 18.86 7.54
CA ALA A 345 -0.62 19.09 6.23
C ALA A 345 -0.13 20.37 5.54
N ASN A 346 0.77 21.13 6.17
CA ASN A 346 1.30 22.41 5.68
C ASN A 346 0.20 23.46 5.38
N LEU A 347 -0.80 23.59 6.26
CA LEU A 347 -1.88 24.58 6.15
C LEU A 347 -1.39 26.02 6.20
N SER A 348 -0.18 26.23 6.74
CA SER A 348 0.48 27.53 6.78
C SER A 348 1.17 27.90 5.46
N HIS A 349 1.17 27.00 4.47
CA HIS A 349 1.82 27.15 3.16
C HIS A 349 3.29 27.56 3.28
N GLU A 350 4.01 26.94 4.21
CA GLU A 350 5.45 27.14 4.32
C GLU A 350 6.15 26.55 3.09
N SER A 351 7.22 27.22 2.68
CA SER A 351 8.04 26.72 1.58
C SER A 351 8.81 25.47 2.01
N TRP A 352 8.69 24.41 1.21
CA TRP A 352 9.47 23.19 1.32
C TRP A 352 10.22 22.91 0.01
N THR A 353 11.35 22.21 0.09
CA THR A 353 12.18 21.90 -1.08
C THR A 353 12.46 20.42 -1.13
N TRP A 354 12.21 19.81 -2.30
CA TRP A 354 12.55 18.42 -2.58
C TRP A 354 13.31 18.35 -3.91
N GLU A 355 14.49 17.71 -3.89
CA GLU A 355 15.35 17.54 -5.08
C GLU A 355 15.59 18.85 -5.86
N GLY A 356 15.83 19.94 -5.13
CA GLY A 356 16.10 21.27 -5.71
C GLY A 356 14.85 22.02 -6.19
N THR A 357 13.67 21.41 -6.14
CA THR A 357 12.41 22.08 -6.49
C THR A 357 11.74 22.63 -5.24
N ARG A 358 11.64 23.97 -5.16
CA ARG A 358 10.92 24.67 -4.10
C ARG A 358 9.42 24.72 -4.41
N ARG A 359 8.59 24.41 -3.41
CA ARG A 359 7.12 24.46 -3.47
C ARG A 359 6.57 24.99 -2.14
N ASP A 360 5.30 25.35 -2.11
CA ASP A 360 4.56 25.85 -0.93
C ASP A 360 3.16 25.20 -0.82
N ARG A 361 2.93 24.14 -1.60
CA ARG A 361 1.66 23.41 -1.61
C ARG A 361 1.38 22.79 -0.25
N ASP A 362 0.12 22.87 0.17
CA ASP A 362 -0.41 22.07 1.26
C ASP A 362 -0.78 20.65 0.78
N PHE A 363 -1.04 19.72 1.71
CA PHE A 363 -1.38 18.35 1.36
C PHE A 363 -2.70 18.23 0.58
N PHE A 364 -3.66 19.13 0.79
CA PHE A 364 -4.94 19.09 0.08
C PHE A 364 -4.81 19.55 -1.37
N GLN A 365 -3.96 20.52 -1.65
CA GLN A 365 -3.61 20.92 -3.01
C GLN A 365 -2.90 19.76 -3.73
N LEU A 366 -1.98 19.07 -3.06
CA LEU A 366 -1.34 17.86 -3.60
C LEU A 366 -2.36 16.73 -3.82
N TYR A 367 -3.35 16.59 -2.93
CA TYR A 367 -4.44 15.62 -3.09
C TYR A 367 -5.29 15.89 -4.35
N GLU A 368 -5.63 17.15 -4.61
CA GLU A 368 -6.36 17.53 -5.84
C GLU A 368 -5.50 17.36 -7.11
N GLU A 369 -4.22 17.73 -7.06
CA GLU A 369 -3.27 17.47 -8.15
C GLU A 369 -3.15 15.95 -8.44
N ALA A 370 -3.16 15.12 -7.40
CA ALA A 370 -3.17 13.67 -7.53
C ALA A 370 -4.49 13.15 -8.15
N LEU A 371 -5.65 13.72 -7.81
CA LEU A 371 -6.93 13.35 -8.43
C LEU A 371 -6.92 13.60 -9.95
N ASP A 372 -6.36 14.73 -10.38
CA ASP A 372 -6.20 15.06 -11.80
C ASP A 372 -5.27 14.08 -12.51
N LEU A 373 -4.16 13.70 -11.86
CA LEU A 373 -3.23 12.69 -12.38
C LEU A 373 -3.89 11.30 -12.47
N ALA A 374 -4.64 10.88 -11.45
CA ALA A 374 -5.35 9.60 -11.43
C ALA A 374 -6.38 9.51 -12.57
N GLU A 375 -7.18 10.57 -12.77
CA GLU A 375 -8.14 10.66 -13.87
C GLU A 375 -7.45 10.60 -15.24
N LEU A 376 -6.34 11.32 -15.41
CA LEU A 376 -5.55 11.27 -16.65
C LEU A 376 -5.06 9.85 -16.94
N LEU A 377 -4.47 9.19 -15.95
CA LEU A 377 -3.93 7.83 -16.08
C LEU A 377 -5.03 6.82 -16.38
N TRP A 378 -6.20 6.93 -15.73
CA TRP A 378 -7.37 6.10 -16.04
C TRP A 378 -7.83 6.26 -17.48
N LYS A 379 -8.07 7.50 -17.92
CA LYS A 379 -8.57 7.80 -19.27
C LYS A 379 -7.59 7.38 -20.37
N ARG A 380 -6.30 7.39 -20.06
CA ARG A 380 -5.23 7.05 -21.01
C ARG A 380 -4.62 5.68 -20.76
N PHE A 381 -5.18 4.85 -19.89
CA PHE A 381 -4.57 3.57 -19.52
C PHE A 381 -4.30 2.67 -20.75
N ASP A 382 -5.31 2.49 -21.61
CA ASP A 382 -5.21 1.56 -22.74
C ASP A 382 -4.40 2.14 -23.93
N THR A 383 -4.18 3.45 -24.01
CA THR A 383 -3.63 4.12 -25.21
C THR A 383 -2.42 5.01 -24.94
N GLY A 384 -2.15 5.31 -23.68
CA GLY A 384 -1.12 6.25 -23.25
C GLY A 384 0.27 5.62 -23.22
N ASP A 385 1.27 6.43 -23.50
CA ASP A 385 2.65 6.10 -23.15
C ASP A 385 2.88 6.43 -21.67
N PHE A 386 3.10 5.40 -20.84
CA PHE A 386 3.28 5.60 -19.40
C PHE A 386 4.55 6.36 -19.08
N ALA A 387 5.62 6.26 -19.87
CA ALA A 387 6.84 7.04 -19.64
C ALA A 387 6.55 8.54 -19.73
N SER A 388 5.85 8.98 -20.79
CA SER A 388 5.41 10.36 -20.94
C SER A 388 4.38 10.80 -19.90
N LEU A 389 3.39 9.96 -19.57
CA LEU A 389 2.32 10.33 -18.62
C LEU A 389 2.82 10.47 -17.19
N THR A 390 3.76 9.61 -16.78
CA THR A 390 4.34 9.59 -15.43
C THR A 390 5.57 10.49 -15.29
N GLN A 391 6.17 10.89 -16.42
CA GLN A 391 7.50 11.51 -16.48
C GLN A 391 8.57 10.65 -15.79
N GLU A 392 8.32 9.34 -15.73
CA GLU A 392 9.10 8.35 -14.98
C GLU A 392 9.31 8.70 -13.50
N ARG A 393 8.37 9.45 -12.90
CA ARG A 393 8.46 9.84 -11.51
C ARG A 393 8.26 8.61 -10.60
N PRO A 394 9.23 8.28 -9.73
CA PRO A 394 9.02 7.27 -8.70
C PRO A 394 7.90 7.68 -7.74
N PHE A 395 7.37 6.71 -7.01
CA PHE A 395 6.31 6.91 -6.02
C PHE A 395 6.74 6.44 -4.63
N GLY A 396 8.04 6.39 -4.36
CA GLY A 396 8.65 5.96 -3.10
C GLY A 396 9.19 7.07 -2.22
#